data_AF-A0A1H4SZL0-F1
#
_entry.id   AF-A0A1H4SZL0-F1
#
_cell.length_a   1.000
_cell.length_b   1.000
_cell.length_c   1.000
_cell.angle_alpha   90.00
_cell.angle_beta   90.00
_cell.angle_gamma   90.00
#
_symmetry.space_group_name_H-M   'P 1'
#
loop_
_entity.id
_entity.type
_entity.pdbx_description
1 polymer ?
#
loop_
_entity_poly.entity_id
_entity_poly.type
_entity_poly.pdbx_seq_one_letter_code
_entity_poly.pdbx_strand_id
1 'polypeptide(L)'
;MTDFLAAEDRALLERHGLGTFDALWAKQLDAVDEPNTARGGWSSVFRLNLEGHGYYLKRQSNYQMRTLHAPFGEPSFAREFRNISRYEKLGIPALKAAFFGERKVDGEVRAILLTRALDGWDDLDSLLQRWSDLSSAQHSAILQACGLLARRLHGARQVHGCFYPKHIFLQATGDGYLAQLIDLEKTRPLLFGLRDRAKDLEPLLRRAPEWSEAQLRELLAAYLDQSQDSSLIDAWLARLIARRTHKETR
;
A
#
# COMPACT_ATOMS: atom_id res chain seq x y z
N MET A 1 -0.84 11.39 -24.41
CA MET A 1 -0.74 11.44 -22.94
C MET A 1 0.64 11.93 -22.57
N THR A 2 0.75 12.77 -21.56
CA THR A 2 2.04 13.24 -21.04
C THR A 2 2.48 12.26 -19.97
N ASP A 3 3.68 11.69 -20.12
CA ASP A 3 4.28 10.86 -19.08
C ASP A 3 4.42 11.70 -17.79
N PHE A 4 4.14 11.08 -16.64
CA PHE A 4 4.45 11.65 -15.34
C PHE A 4 5.90 11.30 -14.98
N LEU A 5 6.68 12.30 -14.59
CA LEU A 5 8.02 12.14 -14.04
C LEU A 5 8.16 13.10 -12.85
N ALA A 6 8.34 12.55 -11.67
CA ALA A 6 8.46 13.32 -10.43
C ALA A 6 9.69 14.23 -10.49
N ALA A 7 9.53 15.49 -10.07
CA ALA A 7 10.59 16.49 -10.13
C ALA A 7 11.84 16.07 -9.33
N GLU A 8 11.63 15.42 -8.18
CA GLU A 8 12.68 14.92 -7.30
C GLU A 8 13.53 13.80 -7.95
N ASP A 9 12.95 12.97 -8.83
CA ASP A 9 13.68 11.87 -9.49
C ASP A 9 14.19 12.23 -10.89
N ARG A 10 13.72 13.34 -11.48
CA ARG A 10 13.99 13.71 -12.87
C ARG A 10 15.48 13.70 -13.20
N ALA A 11 16.28 14.44 -12.43
CA ALA A 11 17.71 14.57 -12.70
C ALA A 11 18.45 13.22 -12.56
N LEU A 12 17.96 12.31 -11.72
CA LEU A 12 18.53 10.96 -11.55
C LEU A 12 18.14 10.04 -12.70
N LEU A 13 16.87 10.05 -13.08
CA LEU A 13 16.42 9.22 -14.20
C LEU A 13 17.01 9.70 -15.53
N GLU A 14 17.06 11.00 -15.79
CA GLU A 14 17.60 11.55 -17.04
C GLU A 14 19.10 11.28 -17.19
N ARG A 15 19.92 11.45 -16.13
CA ARG A 15 21.37 11.18 -16.21
C ARG A 15 21.71 9.70 -16.41
N HIS A 16 20.83 8.79 -16.00
CA HIS A 16 20.94 7.35 -16.28
C HIS A 16 20.25 6.94 -17.59
N GLY A 17 19.74 7.89 -18.36
CA GLY A 17 19.04 7.64 -19.63
C GLY A 17 17.67 6.96 -19.45
N LEU A 18 17.09 6.99 -18.25
CA LEU A 18 15.82 6.36 -17.86
C LEU A 18 14.68 7.37 -17.66
N GLY A 19 14.82 8.59 -18.19
CA GLY A 19 13.81 9.66 -18.08
C GLY A 19 12.59 9.51 -19.01
N THR A 20 12.58 8.49 -19.86
CA THR A 20 11.51 8.25 -20.85
C THR A 20 10.92 6.87 -20.68
N PHE A 21 9.66 6.71 -21.08
CA PHE A 21 9.00 5.41 -21.08
C PHE A 21 9.76 4.38 -21.91
N ASP A 22 10.22 4.71 -23.12
CA ASP A 22 10.84 3.73 -24.01
C ASP A 22 12.15 3.20 -23.42
N ALA A 23 12.91 4.07 -22.76
CA ALA A 23 14.09 3.66 -22.01
C ALA A 23 13.75 2.77 -20.81
N LEU A 24 12.74 3.14 -20.02
CA LEU A 24 12.26 2.32 -18.90
C LEU A 24 11.66 0.99 -19.38
N TRP A 25 11.04 0.95 -20.55
CA TRP A 25 10.47 -0.26 -21.15
C TRP A 25 11.57 -1.21 -21.62
N ALA A 26 12.57 -0.70 -22.32
CA ALA A 26 13.65 -1.48 -22.93
C ALA A 26 14.74 -1.95 -21.94
N LYS A 27 14.82 -1.33 -20.75
CA LYS A 27 15.84 -1.67 -19.74
C LYS A 27 15.78 -3.15 -19.34
N GLN A 28 16.86 -3.88 -19.53
CA GLN A 28 16.96 -5.27 -19.09
C GLN A 28 17.18 -5.32 -17.57
N LEU A 29 16.32 -6.07 -16.87
CA LEU A 29 16.34 -6.29 -15.42
C LEU A 29 15.78 -7.68 -15.15
N ASP A 30 16.25 -8.31 -14.08
CA ASP A 30 15.68 -9.56 -13.58
C ASP A 30 14.39 -9.27 -12.83
N ALA A 31 13.35 -10.06 -13.11
CA ALA A 31 12.07 -9.92 -12.43
C ALA A 31 12.23 -10.34 -10.96
N VAL A 32 11.57 -9.62 -10.07
CA VAL A 32 11.55 -9.94 -8.63
C VAL A 32 10.78 -11.23 -8.39
N ASP A 33 9.70 -11.44 -9.16
CA ASP A 33 8.82 -12.60 -9.13
C ASP A 33 8.40 -12.99 -10.56
N GLU A 34 7.80 -14.18 -10.68
CA GLU A 34 7.17 -14.64 -11.92
C GLU A 34 6.13 -13.63 -12.45
N PRO A 35 6.09 -13.35 -13.77
CA PRO A 35 5.10 -12.46 -14.35
C PRO A 35 3.66 -12.90 -14.06
N ASN A 36 2.84 -11.95 -13.62
CA ASN A 36 1.41 -12.15 -13.50
C ASN A 36 0.77 -12.14 -14.89
N THR A 37 0.14 -13.24 -15.30
CA THR A 37 -0.57 -13.32 -16.59
C THR A 37 -2.09 -13.39 -16.39
N ALA A 38 -2.84 -12.59 -17.14
CA ALA A 38 -4.30 -12.68 -17.16
C ALA A 38 -4.85 -12.22 -18.51
N ARG A 39 -5.82 -12.97 -19.07
CA ARG A 39 -6.59 -12.60 -20.28
C ARG A 39 -5.71 -12.20 -21.48
N GLY A 40 -4.58 -12.87 -21.67
CA GLY A 40 -3.63 -12.59 -22.75
C GLY A 40 -2.71 -11.39 -22.52
N GLY A 41 -2.78 -10.75 -21.34
CA GLY A 41 -1.83 -9.73 -20.89
C GLY A 41 -0.92 -10.23 -19.78
N TRP A 42 0.14 -9.46 -19.52
CA TRP A 42 1.11 -9.75 -18.46
C TRP A 42 1.50 -8.49 -17.69
N SER A 43 1.95 -8.69 -16.46
CA SER A 43 2.48 -7.66 -15.56
C SER A 43 3.67 -8.22 -14.77
N SER A 44 4.77 -7.48 -14.75
CA SER A 44 6.01 -7.86 -14.06
C SER A 44 6.54 -6.72 -13.20
N VAL A 45 7.23 -7.07 -12.12
CA VAL A 45 7.88 -6.12 -11.21
C VAL A 45 9.37 -6.40 -11.19
N PHE A 46 10.16 -5.34 -11.34
CA PHE A 46 11.62 -5.38 -11.40
C PHE A 46 12.18 -4.46 -10.32
N ARG A 47 13.29 -4.86 -9.71
CA ARG A 47 14.04 -4.00 -8.81
C ARG A 47 15.06 -3.19 -9.63
N LEU A 48 15.09 -1.89 -9.42
CA LEU A 48 16.04 -0.97 -10.05
C LEU A 48 16.77 -0.19 -8.95
N ASN A 49 18.09 -0.16 -8.99
CA ASN A 49 18.90 0.63 -8.06
C ASN A 49 19.74 1.62 -8.87
N LEU A 50 19.65 2.91 -8.54
CA LEU A 50 20.41 3.98 -9.19
C LEU A 50 21.10 4.81 -8.10
N GLU A 51 22.43 4.82 -8.05
CA GLU A 51 23.20 5.63 -7.08
C GLU A 51 22.72 5.47 -5.62
N GLY A 52 22.43 4.23 -5.21
CA GLY A 52 21.92 3.92 -3.87
C GLY A 52 20.45 4.26 -3.65
N HIS A 53 19.73 4.75 -4.67
CA HIS A 53 18.28 4.98 -4.62
C HIS A 53 17.56 3.77 -5.23
N GLY A 54 16.73 3.14 -4.41
CA GLY A 54 15.93 1.99 -4.83
C GLY A 54 14.61 2.37 -5.48
N TYR A 55 14.22 1.60 -6.49
CA TYR A 55 12.94 1.70 -7.17
C TYR A 55 12.38 0.32 -7.49
N TYR A 56 11.05 0.23 -7.54
CA TYR A 56 10.34 -0.87 -8.18
C TYR A 56 9.77 -0.39 -9.50
N LEU A 57 10.28 -0.96 -10.59
CA LEU A 57 9.79 -0.73 -11.94
C LEU A 57 8.74 -1.78 -12.26
N LYS A 58 7.50 -1.37 -12.41
CA LYS A 58 6.42 -2.25 -12.83
C LYS A 58 6.10 -2.02 -14.30
N ARG A 59 6.04 -3.09 -15.09
CA ARG A 59 5.70 -3.07 -16.52
C ARG A 59 4.52 -3.97 -16.79
N GLN A 60 3.64 -3.56 -17.67
CA GLN A 60 2.53 -4.38 -18.12
C GLN A 60 2.25 -4.18 -19.60
N SER A 61 1.78 -5.25 -20.26
CA SER A 61 1.23 -5.22 -21.61
C SER A 61 -0.09 -5.98 -21.64
N ASN A 62 -1.15 -5.34 -22.16
CA ASN A 62 -2.51 -5.87 -22.27
C ASN A 62 -3.13 -6.42 -20.95
N TYR A 63 -2.49 -6.18 -19.81
CA TYR A 63 -2.99 -6.58 -18.50
C TYR A 63 -3.95 -5.51 -17.98
N GLN A 64 -5.22 -5.69 -18.34
CA GLN A 64 -6.26 -4.71 -18.08
C GLN A 64 -7.32 -5.27 -17.13
N MET A 65 -7.85 -4.38 -16.28
CA MET A 65 -9.00 -4.67 -15.44
C MET A 65 -10.14 -3.74 -15.81
N ARG A 66 -11.37 -4.24 -15.67
CA ARG A 66 -12.58 -3.43 -15.88
C ARG A 66 -13.00 -2.85 -14.54
N THR A 67 -13.23 -1.54 -14.53
CA THR A 67 -13.74 -0.81 -13.36
C THR A 67 -14.99 -0.04 -13.78
N LEU A 68 -15.75 0.48 -12.82
CA LEU A 68 -16.88 1.36 -13.14
C LEU A 68 -16.43 2.62 -13.91
N HIS A 69 -15.22 3.09 -13.63
CA HIS A 69 -14.61 4.24 -14.32
C HIS A 69 -14.05 3.86 -15.70
N ALA A 70 -13.62 2.61 -15.88
CA ALA A 70 -13.07 2.10 -17.13
C ALA A 70 -13.78 0.79 -17.53
N PRO A 71 -15.03 0.87 -18.04
CA PRO A 71 -15.83 -0.32 -18.36
C PRO A 71 -15.22 -1.16 -19.49
N PHE A 72 -14.45 -0.52 -20.37
CA PHE A 72 -13.74 -1.18 -21.47
C PHE A 72 -12.36 -1.71 -21.08
N GLY A 73 -11.90 -1.45 -19.85
CA GLY A 73 -10.59 -1.83 -19.37
C GLY A 73 -9.68 -0.63 -19.15
N GLU A 74 -8.84 -0.72 -18.14
CA GLU A 74 -7.68 0.13 -17.94
C GLU A 74 -6.51 -0.70 -17.41
N PRO A 75 -5.26 -0.29 -17.69
CA PRO A 75 -4.09 -0.96 -17.12
C PRO A 75 -4.11 -0.88 -15.59
N SER A 76 -3.74 -1.95 -14.88
CA SER A 76 -3.81 -1.99 -13.41
C SER A 76 -2.99 -0.86 -12.76
N PHE A 77 -1.78 -0.64 -13.27
CA PHE A 77 -0.91 0.45 -12.80
C PHE A 77 -1.44 1.86 -13.05
N ALA A 78 -2.32 2.07 -14.03
CA ALA A 78 -2.96 3.38 -14.22
C ALA A 78 -3.86 3.72 -13.03
N ARG A 79 -4.59 2.73 -12.51
CA ARG A 79 -5.38 2.88 -11.29
C ARG A 79 -4.50 3.04 -10.05
N GLU A 80 -3.44 2.24 -9.93
CA GLU A 80 -2.52 2.35 -8.79
C GLU A 80 -1.88 3.75 -8.76
N PHE A 81 -1.38 4.25 -9.89
CA PHE A 81 -0.85 5.61 -10.02
C PHE A 81 -1.86 6.69 -9.63
N ARG A 82 -3.11 6.58 -10.09
CA ARG A 82 -4.18 7.52 -9.67
C ARG A 82 -4.42 7.48 -8.17
N ASN A 83 -4.34 6.32 -7.53
CA ASN A 83 -4.52 6.19 -6.10
C ASN A 83 -3.31 6.72 -5.31
N ILE A 84 -2.08 6.51 -5.79
CA ILE A 84 -0.86 7.14 -5.24
C ILE A 84 -1.00 8.67 -5.29
N SER A 85 -1.33 9.21 -6.47
CA SER A 85 -1.55 10.66 -6.66
C SER A 85 -2.67 11.20 -5.77
N ARG A 86 -3.73 10.40 -5.52
CA ARG A 86 -4.81 10.78 -4.61
C ARG A 86 -4.34 10.81 -3.16
N TYR A 87 -3.58 9.80 -2.72
CA TYR A 87 -3.07 9.73 -1.36
C TYR A 87 -2.14 10.90 -1.06
N GLU A 88 -1.27 11.26 -1.99
CA GLU A 88 -0.41 12.44 -1.87
C GLU A 88 -1.22 13.72 -1.67
N LYS A 89 -2.25 13.96 -2.51
CA LYS A 89 -3.16 15.12 -2.38
C LYS A 89 -3.95 15.14 -1.07
N LEU A 90 -4.33 13.98 -0.57
CA LEU A 90 -5.05 13.83 0.71
C LEU A 90 -4.10 13.79 1.93
N GLY A 91 -2.79 13.85 1.70
CA GLY A 91 -1.79 13.71 2.73
C GLY A 91 -1.84 12.37 3.46
N ILE A 92 -2.25 11.28 2.80
CA ILE A 92 -2.21 9.92 3.36
C ILE A 92 -0.81 9.35 3.12
N PRO A 93 -0.06 8.92 4.16
CA PRO A 93 1.28 8.36 3.99
C PRO A 93 1.27 7.05 3.18
N ALA A 94 1.97 7.04 2.05
CA ALA A 94 2.13 5.87 1.19
C ALA A 94 3.38 6.00 0.31
N LEU A 95 3.72 4.92 -0.40
CA LEU A 95 4.77 4.95 -1.41
C LEU A 95 4.58 6.10 -2.41
N LYS A 96 5.68 6.56 -2.99
CA LYS A 96 5.68 7.62 -3.99
C LYS A 96 5.99 7.09 -5.38
N ALA A 97 5.27 7.60 -6.38
CA ALA A 97 5.56 7.34 -7.79
C ALA A 97 6.70 8.26 -8.26
N ALA A 98 7.66 7.68 -8.97
CA ALA A 98 8.75 8.41 -9.64
C ALA A 98 8.44 8.63 -11.12
N PHE A 99 7.80 7.65 -11.77
CA PHE A 99 7.39 7.73 -13.17
C PHE A 99 6.08 6.99 -13.40
N PHE A 100 5.22 7.51 -14.28
CA PHE A 100 4.10 6.76 -14.83
C PHE A 100 3.91 7.12 -16.30
N GLY A 101 3.67 6.11 -17.13
CA GLY A 101 3.29 6.32 -18.52
C GLY A 101 2.43 5.19 -19.04
N GLU A 102 1.58 5.50 -20.00
CA GLU A 102 0.70 4.56 -20.69
C GLU A 102 0.65 4.92 -22.16
N ARG A 103 0.73 3.91 -23.03
CA ARG A 103 0.71 4.08 -24.48
C ARG A 103 0.17 2.85 -25.20
N LYS A 104 -0.33 3.06 -26.40
CA LYS A 104 -0.68 1.99 -27.33
C LYS A 104 0.43 1.84 -28.35
N VAL A 105 1.05 0.65 -28.44
CA VAL A 105 2.14 0.33 -29.38
C VAL A 105 1.77 -0.96 -30.09
N ASP A 106 1.69 -0.92 -31.42
CA ASP A 106 1.36 -2.09 -32.27
C ASP A 106 0.10 -2.85 -31.83
N GLY A 107 -0.92 -2.12 -31.36
CA GLY A 107 -2.18 -2.68 -30.88
C GLY A 107 -2.18 -3.07 -29.40
N GLU A 108 -1.02 -3.15 -28.74
CA GLU A 108 -0.89 -3.45 -27.32
C GLU A 108 -1.03 -2.20 -26.44
N VAL A 109 -1.76 -2.32 -25.34
CA VAL A 109 -1.82 -1.29 -24.30
C VAL A 109 -0.73 -1.58 -23.27
N ARG A 110 0.30 -0.73 -23.24
CA ARG A 110 1.45 -0.85 -22.34
C ARG A 110 1.43 0.24 -21.29
N ALA A 111 1.80 -0.10 -20.07
CA ALA A 111 1.94 0.87 -19.00
C ALA A 111 3.15 0.56 -18.12
N ILE A 112 3.75 1.64 -17.62
CA ILE A 112 4.87 1.62 -16.67
C ILE A 112 4.45 2.40 -15.44
N LEU A 113 4.75 1.84 -14.27
CA LEU A 113 4.73 2.56 -13.00
C LEU A 113 6.06 2.30 -12.28
N LEU A 114 6.83 3.36 -12.08
CA LEU A 114 8.04 3.34 -11.28
C LEU A 114 7.72 3.96 -9.92
N THR A 115 8.02 3.23 -8.84
CA THR A 115 7.78 3.68 -7.47
C THR A 115 9.06 3.64 -6.68
N ARG A 116 9.26 4.59 -5.78
CA ARG A 116 10.41 4.58 -4.87
C ARG A 116 10.30 3.38 -3.95
N ALA A 117 11.42 2.69 -3.76
CA ALA A 117 11.51 1.64 -2.78
C ALA A 117 11.52 2.23 -1.37
N LEU A 118 10.96 1.47 -0.42
CA LEU A 118 11.01 1.78 1.00
C LEU A 118 12.22 1.06 1.62
N ASP A 119 13.42 1.33 1.09
CA ASP A 119 14.65 0.73 1.64
C ASP A 119 14.90 1.23 3.07
N GLY A 120 15.25 0.31 3.96
CA GLY A 120 15.40 0.61 5.40
C GLY A 120 14.08 0.74 6.15
N TRP A 121 12.96 0.32 5.56
CA TRP A 121 11.68 0.11 6.22
C TRP A 121 11.41 -1.38 6.39
N ASP A 122 10.75 -1.76 7.48
CA ASP A 122 10.23 -3.10 7.68
C ASP A 122 8.74 -3.12 7.36
N ASP A 123 8.25 -4.10 6.62
CA ASP A 123 6.81 -4.34 6.56
C ASP A 123 6.32 -4.94 7.89
N LEU A 124 5.06 -4.70 8.25
CA LEU A 124 4.51 -5.15 9.51
C LEU A 124 4.47 -6.69 9.61
N ASP A 125 4.34 -7.43 8.51
CA ASP A 125 4.38 -8.91 8.53
C ASP A 125 5.74 -9.39 9.04
N SER A 126 6.83 -8.82 8.51
CA SER A 126 8.20 -9.08 8.96
C SER A 126 8.43 -8.71 10.43
N LEU A 127 7.82 -7.63 10.92
CA LEU A 127 7.88 -7.26 12.35
C LEU A 127 7.10 -8.23 13.25
N LEU A 128 5.95 -8.72 12.78
CA LEU A 128 5.12 -9.69 13.49
C LEU A 128 5.84 -11.04 13.63
N GLN A 129 6.59 -11.48 12.61
CA GLN A 129 7.37 -12.72 12.67
C GLN A 129 8.44 -12.73 13.79
N ARG A 130 8.91 -11.56 14.22
CA ARG A 130 9.86 -11.36 15.32
C ARG A 130 9.25 -10.60 16.50
N TRP A 131 7.93 -10.65 16.66
CA TRP A 131 7.20 -9.85 17.64
C TRP A 131 7.69 -10.09 19.07
N SER A 132 8.01 -11.35 19.42
CA SER A 132 8.54 -11.72 20.75
C SER A 132 9.87 -11.06 21.09
N ASP A 133 10.64 -10.67 20.09
CA ASP A 133 11.99 -10.11 20.26
C ASP A 133 11.95 -8.58 20.42
N LEU A 134 10.80 -7.96 20.15
CA LEU A 134 10.58 -6.54 20.30
C LEU A 134 10.20 -6.20 21.75
N SER A 135 10.72 -5.08 22.24
CA SER A 135 10.35 -4.56 23.57
C SER A 135 8.90 -4.08 23.62
N SER A 136 8.32 -4.00 24.81
CA SER A 136 6.96 -3.46 25.01
C SER A 136 6.81 -2.02 24.49
N ALA A 137 7.87 -1.21 24.57
CA ALA A 137 7.89 0.14 24.00
C ALA A 137 7.77 0.11 22.46
N GLN A 138 8.48 -0.81 21.80
CA GLN A 138 8.37 -1.01 20.35
C GLN A 138 6.99 -1.53 19.95
N HIS A 139 6.41 -2.47 20.71
CA HIS A 139 5.04 -2.94 20.47
C HIS A 139 4.06 -1.77 20.47
N SER A 140 4.09 -0.98 21.54
CA SER A 140 3.23 0.21 21.71
C SER A 140 3.41 1.18 20.54
N ALA A 141 4.64 1.53 20.20
CA ALA A 141 4.93 2.46 19.11
C ALA A 141 4.44 1.96 17.74
N ILE A 142 4.58 0.67 17.44
CA ILE A 142 4.09 0.05 16.20
C ILE A 142 2.55 0.08 16.15
N LEU A 143 1.88 -0.31 17.24
CA LEU A 143 0.42 -0.32 17.33
C LEU A 143 -0.16 1.09 17.16
N GLN A 144 0.46 2.08 17.80
CA GLN A 144 0.08 3.48 17.65
C GLN A 144 0.26 3.97 16.22
N ALA A 145 1.40 3.68 15.59
CA ALA A 145 1.67 4.07 14.20
C ALA A 145 0.64 3.45 13.23
N CYS A 146 0.29 2.18 13.41
CA CYS A 146 -0.74 1.49 12.63
C CYS A 146 -2.13 2.09 12.83
N GLY A 147 -2.51 2.36 14.09
CA GLY A 147 -3.80 2.97 14.43
C GLY A 147 -3.95 4.38 13.85
N LEU A 148 -2.91 5.21 13.96
CA LEU A 148 -2.86 6.56 13.39
C LEU A 148 -2.89 6.54 11.86
N LEU A 149 -2.19 5.60 11.21
CA LEU A 149 -2.23 5.42 9.76
C LEU A 149 -3.64 5.06 9.28
N ALA A 150 -4.31 4.12 9.95
CA ALA A 150 -5.69 3.75 9.67
C ALA A 150 -6.65 4.93 9.89
N ARG A 151 -6.44 5.72 10.95
CA ARG A 151 -7.25 6.91 11.27
C ARG A 151 -7.12 7.94 10.15
N ARG A 152 -5.91 8.19 9.68
CA ARG A 152 -5.63 9.15 8.61
C ARG A 152 -6.26 8.72 7.29
N LEU A 153 -6.13 7.44 6.94
CA LEU A 153 -6.77 6.84 5.76
C LEU A 153 -8.31 6.99 5.80
N HIS A 154 -8.93 6.51 6.87
CA HIS A 154 -10.39 6.52 7.02
C HIS A 154 -10.97 7.93 7.25
N GLY A 155 -10.19 8.82 7.87
CA GLY A 155 -10.50 10.24 8.04
C GLY A 155 -10.54 10.97 6.70
N ALA A 156 -9.63 10.63 5.77
CA ALA A 156 -9.64 11.10 4.38
C ALA A 156 -10.68 10.39 3.49
N ARG A 157 -11.63 9.66 4.10
CA ARG A 157 -12.72 8.92 3.44
C ARG A 157 -12.25 7.94 2.37
N GLN A 158 -11.09 7.32 2.56
CA GLN A 158 -10.62 6.22 1.72
C GLN A 158 -10.70 4.88 2.47
N VAL A 159 -10.78 3.80 1.70
CA VAL A 159 -10.63 2.42 2.13
C VAL A 159 -9.46 1.87 1.32
N HIS A 160 -8.51 1.23 1.98
CA HIS A 160 -7.36 0.60 1.34
C HIS A 160 -7.78 -0.60 0.48
N GLY A 161 -8.65 -1.45 1.03
CA GLY A 161 -9.21 -2.63 0.37
C GLY A 161 -8.36 -3.90 0.55
N CYS A 162 -7.11 -3.76 0.96
CA CYS A 162 -6.20 -4.85 1.37
C CYS A 162 -5.30 -4.40 2.53
N PHE A 163 -5.87 -3.83 3.59
CA PHE A 163 -5.12 -3.33 4.75
C PHE A 163 -4.52 -4.50 5.55
N TYR A 164 -3.41 -5.05 5.05
CA TYR A 164 -2.75 -6.26 5.55
C TYR A 164 -1.38 -5.88 6.12
N PRO A 165 -0.81 -6.68 7.04
CA PRO A 165 0.52 -6.40 7.59
C PRO A 165 1.59 -6.14 6.53
N LYS A 166 1.70 -7.02 5.51
CA LYS A 166 2.65 -6.85 4.40
C LYS A 166 2.49 -5.59 3.54
N HIS A 167 1.43 -4.82 3.73
CA HIS A 167 1.18 -3.55 3.02
C HIS A 167 1.34 -2.32 3.90
N ILE A 168 1.72 -2.50 5.16
CA ILE A 168 1.99 -1.44 6.12
C ILE A 168 3.49 -1.47 6.38
N PHE A 169 4.20 -0.47 5.91
CA PHE A 169 5.64 -0.32 6.10
C PHE A 169 5.90 0.63 7.26
N LEU A 170 6.86 0.25 8.11
CA LEU A 170 7.20 0.90 9.35
C LEU A 170 8.70 1.23 9.38
N GLN A 171 9.04 2.43 9.80
CA GLN A 171 10.41 2.87 10.01
C GLN A 171 10.55 3.44 11.42
N ALA A 172 11.46 2.87 12.20
CA ALA A 172 11.75 3.36 13.54
C ALA A 172 12.32 4.78 13.48
N THR A 173 11.84 5.65 14.36
CA THR A 173 12.27 7.04 14.48
C THR A 173 12.36 7.42 15.94
N GLY A 174 13.56 7.64 16.49
CA GLY A 174 13.73 7.97 17.91
C GLY A 174 12.89 7.06 18.81
N ASP A 175 11.77 7.60 19.30
CA ASP A 175 10.86 7.00 20.27
C ASP A 175 9.57 6.39 19.64
N GLY A 176 9.45 6.39 18.31
CA GLY A 176 8.24 6.01 17.58
C GLY A 176 8.49 5.30 16.25
N TYR A 177 7.42 5.17 15.45
CA TYR A 177 7.49 4.67 14.09
C TYR A 177 6.75 5.59 13.12
N LEU A 178 7.38 5.86 11.97
CA LEU A 178 6.65 6.32 10.80
C LEU A 178 5.98 5.12 10.13
N ALA A 179 4.78 5.32 9.59
CA ALA A 179 4.05 4.28 8.87
C ALA A 179 3.58 4.78 7.51
N GLN A 180 3.70 3.93 6.48
CA GLN A 180 3.26 4.21 5.12
C GLN A 180 2.60 2.98 4.49
N LEU A 181 1.64 3.23 3.59
CA LEU A 181 0.95 2.18 2.86
C LEU A 181 1.60 1.85 1.51
N ILE A 182 1.53 0.57 1.14
CA ILE A 182 1.79 0.12 -0.22
C ILE A 182 0.61 -0.66 -0.82
N ASP A 183 0.71 -1.02 -2.10
CA ASP A 183 -0.34 -1.75 -2.82
C ASP A 183 -1.69 -1.00 -2.83
N LEU A 184 -1.71 0.14 -3.53
CA LEU A 184 -2.88 1.01 -3.57
C LEU A 184 -3.88 0.62 -4.66
N GLU A 185 -3.73 -0.54 -5.31
CA GLU A 185 -4.58 -0.94 -6.43
C GLU A 185 -6.05 -1.01 -5.98
N LYS A 186 -6.35 -1.56 -4.79
CA LYS A 186 -7.72 -1.82 -4.34
C LYS A 186 -8.40 -0.64 -3.65
N THR A 187 -7.69 0.48 -3.54
CA THR A 187 -8.20 1.69 -2.90
C THR A 187 -9.51 2.14 -3.53
N ARG A 188 -10.46 2.53 -2.67
CA ARG A 188 -11.78 3.06 -3.07
C ARG A 188 -12.29 4.08 -2.05
N PRO A 189 -13.30 4.89 -2.41
CA PRO A 189 -13.98 5.73 -1.44
C PRO A 189 -14.65 4.93 -0.31
N LEU A 190 -14.64 5.51 0.89
CA LEU A 190 -15.36 5.07 2.06
C LEU A 190 -16.79 5.63 2.01
N LEU A 191 -17.76 4.75 1.70
CA LEU A 191 -19.15 5.13 1.45
C LEU A 191 -20.09 4.64 2.56
N PHE A 192 -19.80 3.48 3.15
CA PHE A 192 -20.70 2.83 4.11
C PHE A 192 -20.28 3.01 5.58
N GLY A 193 -19.55 4.09 5.88
CA GLY A 193 -19.16 4.47 7.23
C GLY A 193 -18.48 3.34 8.01
N LEU A 194 -19.04 3.00 9.16
CA LEU A 194 -18.52 1.97 10.06
C LEU A 194 -18.34 0.61 9.38
N ARG A 195 -19.25 0.22 8.47
CA ARG A 195 -19.17 -1.07 7.77
C ARG A 195 -17.91 -1.17 6.92
N ASP A 196 -17.56 -0.09 6.23
CA ASP A 196 -16.35 -0.03 5.39
C ASP A 196 -15.09 -0.05 6.25
N ARG A 197 -15.07 0.76 7.32
CA ARG A 197 -13.93 0.83 8.24
C ARG A 197 -13.64 -0.52 8.91
N ALA A 198 -14.67 -1.20 9.40
CA ALA A 198 -14.53 -2.51 10.01
C ALA A 198 -14.11 -3.59 8.99
N LYS A 199 -14.59 -3.49 7.74
CA LYS A 199 -14.17 -4.38 6.64
C LYS A 199 -12.71 -4.19 6.26
N ASP A 200 -12.19 -2.98 6.37
CA ASP A 200 -10.80 -2.67 6.04
C ASP A 200 -9.85 -3.03 7.18
N LEU A 201 -10.23 -2.78 8.44
CA LEU A 201 -9.39 -3.11 9.60
C LEU A 201 -9.34 -4.60 9.95
N GLU A 202 -10.45 -5.34 9.81
CA GLU A 202 -10.48 -6.75 10.21
C GLU A 202 -9.38 -7.63 9.56
N PRO A 203 -9.07 -7.48 8.26
CA PRO A 203 -7.98 -8.22 7.64
C PRO A 203 -6.58 -8.01 8.25
N LEU A 204 -6.33 -6.85 8.88
CA LEU A 204 -5.09 -6.60 9.63
C LEU A 204 -5.08 -7.46 10.89
N LEU A 205 -6.14 -7.37 11.70
CA LEU A 205 -6.27 -8.11 12.96
C LEU A 205 -6.23 -9.64 12.75
N ARG A 206 -6.89 -10.13 11.70
CA ARG A 206 -6.89 -11.57 11.40
C ARG A 206 -5.51 -12.09 10.97
N ARG A 207 -4.63 -11.22 10.47
CA ARG A 207 -3.27 -11.56 10.03
C ARG A 207 -2.18 -11.13 11.01
N ALA A 208 -2.57 -10.68 12.21
CA ALA A 208 -1.66 -10.37 13.30
C ALA A 208 -2.07 -11.19 14.54
N PRO A 209 -2.01 -12.54 14.49
CA PRO A 209 -2.38 -13.39 15.63
C PRO A 209 -1.50 -13.17 16.87
N GLU A 210 -0.34 -12.54 16.72
CA GLU A 210 0.61 -12.19 17.78
C GLU A 210 0.06 -11.09 18.71
N TRP A 211 -0.95 -10.34 18.27
CA TRP A 211 -1.52 -9.25 19.07
C TRP A 211 -2.54 -9.77 20.09
N SER A 212 -2.26 -9.48 21.35
CA SER A 212 -3.20 -9.68 22.46
C SER A 212 -4.37 -8.69 22.43
N GLU A 213 -5.44 -8.97 23.17
CA GLU A 213 -6.57 -8.04 23.30
C GLU A 213 -6.15 -6.65 23.80
N ALA A 214 -5.23 -6.58 24.77
CA ALA A 214 -4.71 -5.32 25.29
C ALA A 214 -4.00 -4.50 24.19
N GLN A 215 -3.21 -5.17 23.35
CA GLN A 215 -2.55 -4.54 22.20
C GLN A 215 -3.55 -4.09 21.13
N LEU A 216 -4.62 -4.85 20.90
CA LEU A 216 -5.71 -4.43 20.01
C LEU A 216 -6.42 -3.19 20.54
N ARG A 217 -6.63 -3.09 21.87
CA ARG A 217 -7.19 -1.88 22.49
C ARG A 217 -6.29 -0.68 22.29
N GLU A 218 -4.98 -0.84 22.40
CA GLU A 218 -4.03 0.24 22.14
C GLU A 218 -4.09 0.75 20.69
N LEU A 219 -4.09 -0.16 19.70
CA LEU A 219 -4.27 0.22 18.30
C LEU A 219 -5.60 0.94 18.07
N LEU A 220 -6.69 0.43 18.67
CA LEU A 220 -8.02 1.04 18.54
C LEU A 220 -8.12 2.40 19.25
N ALA A 221 -7.44 2.59 20.36
CA ALA A 221 -7.33 3.87 21.05
C ALA A 221 -6.69 4.93 20.15
N ALA A 222 -5.56 4.60 19.51
CA ALA A 222 -4.90 5.47 18.54
C ALA A 222 -5.78 5.73 17.30
N TYR A 223 -6.48 4.70 16.83
CA TYR A 223 -7.36 4.80 15.66
C TYR A 223 -8.61 5.67 15.90
N LEU A 224 -9.24 5.53 17.07
CA LEU A 224 -10.48 6.22 17.42
C LEU A 224 -10.25 7.55 18.13
N ASP A 225 -9.02 7.83 18.56
CA ASP A 225 -8.65 8.97 19.39
C ASP A 225 -9.40 8.96 20.73
N GLN A 226 -9.30 7.84 21.43
CA GLN A 226 -10.00 7.57 22.69
C GLN A 226 -9.06 6.94 23.72
N SER A 227 -9.42 7.05 25.00
CA SER A 227 -8.77 6.25 26.05
C SER A 227 -9.00 4.75 25.82
N GLN A 228 -8.02 3.90 26.19
CA GLN A 228 -8.10 2.44 26.06
C GLN A 228 -9.29 1.81 26.82
N ASP A 229 -9.76 2.49 27.87
CA ASP A 229 -10.90 2.07 28.69
C ASP A 229 -12.27 2.56 28.15
N SER A 230 -12.28 3.20 26.98
CA SER A 230 -13.51 3.70 26.38
C SER A 230 -14.45 2.57 25.95
N SER A 231 -15.73 2.67 26.30
CA SER A 231 -16.77 1.74 25.85
C SER A 231 -16.93 1.70 24.32
N LEU A 232 -16.47 2.75 23.62
CA LEU A 232 -16.42 2.73 22.16
C LEU A 232 -15.41 1.69 21.65
N ILE A 233 -14.26 1.54 22.32
CA ILE A 233 -13.26 0.52 21.97
C ILE A 233 -13.85 -0.87 22.16
N ASP A 234 -14.59 -1.11 23.25
CA ASP A 234 -15.27 -2.39 23.50
C ASP A 234 -16.22 -2.74 22.34
N ALA A 235 -17.03 -1.77 21.89
CA ALA A 235 -17.97 -1.95 20.79
C ALA A 235 -17.27 -2.19 19.44
N TRP A 236 -16.07 -1.64 19.23
CA TRP A 236 -15.25 -1.88 18.05
C TRP A 236 -14.59 -3.26 18.08
N LEU A 237 -14.01 -3.63 19.22
CA LEU A 237 -13.36 -4.91 19.43
C LEU A 237 -14.35 -6.05 19.22
N ALA A 238 -15.53 -6.00 19.87
CA ALA A 238 -16.57 -7.00 19.70
C ALA A 238 -17.00 -7.16 18.22
N ARG A 239 -17.08 -6.05 17.48
CA ARG A 239 -17.44 -6.05 16.06
C ARG A 239 -16.36 -6.65 15.16
N LEU A 240 -15.09 -6.37 15.44
CA LEU A 240 -13.97 -6.90 14.68
C LEU A 240 -13.79 -8.40 14.95
N ILE A 241 -13.91 -8.84 16.21
CA ILE A 241 -13.87 -10.25 16.60
C ILE A 241 -15.00 -11.04 15.93
N ALA A 242 -16.26 -10.58 16.07
CA ALA A 242 -17.40 -11.27 15.46
C ALA A 242 -17.25 -11.40 13.93
N ARG A 243 -16.67 -10.38 13.29
CA ARG A 243 -16.39 -10.39 11.85
C ARG A 243 -15.30 -11.40 11.48
N ARG A 244 -14.21 -11.46 12.26
CA ARG A 244 -13.12 -12.42 12.09
C ARG A 244 -13.64 -13.86 12.17
N THR A 245 -14.40 -14.18 13.22
CA THR A 245 -14.99 -15.52 13.41
C THR A 245 -15.87 -15.93 12.23
N HIS A 246 -16.75 -15.04 11.74
CA HIS A 246 -17.59 -15.33 10.57
C HIS A 246 -16.78 -15.52 9.26
N LYS A 247 -15.54 -15.02 9.19
CA LYS A 247 -14.65 -15.20 8.04
C LYS A 247 -13.83 -16.49 8.12
N GLU A 248 -13.55 -16.98 9.32
CA GLU A 248 -12.85 -18.25 9.55
C GLU A 248 -13.78 -19.46 9.37
N THR A 249 -15.10 -19.28 9.51
CA THR A 249 -16.11 -20.33 9.34
C THR A 249 -16.69 -20.45 7.91
N ARG A 250 -16.17 -19.69 6.95
CA ARG A 250 -16.58 -19.69 5.52
C ARG A 250 -15.48 -20.18 4.61
#